data_AF-A0A7C6K3D4-F1
#
_entry.id   AF-A0A7C6K3D4-F1
#
_cell.length_a   1.000
_cell.length_b   1.000
_cell.length_c   1.000
_cell.angle_alpha   90.00
_cell.angle_beta   90.00
_cell.angle_gamma   90.00
#
_symmetry.space_group_name_H-M   'P 1'
#
loop_
_entity.id
_entity.type
_entity.pdbx_description
1 polymer ?
#
loop_
_entity_poly.entity_id
_entity_poly.type
_entity_poly.pdbx_seq_one_letter_code
_entity_poly.pdbx_strand_id
1 'polypeptide(L)'
;MAKKRIFSFVLVLSIILSSIGIISDSVEAVEASQYKRFHSIDRGNIKAQGEGYLLGYIDRKVSEKNRMITTRIKQDENNKPAYCLNYSLDSPKFNGNEFKRTNEKLNAKEYTALMYGYGGPHDKTDKSLTLDERYYISQVAMYAITNETPEITKDNLSKHIGNLVDSNKSQLILNNINKLIKEINENTLPLPEEGIMPVEIKGQVSPMKVKGHYLESEKIQIINSNPEILLTIDKKDLGSAYFVDISGNKVDDHYVLAGNEFKLRMDIEDIAKSGRVGFTVSGRAVSLNPYKYIQRYVNDSGVNGKKIQKIAWLGETNNTFSDSIFIEYNGIKRDIELTKTDHNGKLLDGAEFELLDEGGNKIQGPIETNNGKLVFKDIPLGKYNIVETKAPEGYVSSNEKTLVEVNEASKEPIKINIKNRPIIGGIEITKLDTISGEKLSNAKFQIKNENNEVIGEGVTDENGIVRFDELPYGKYTYREIEAPKGYIIDREEHHFEIKEDGKILKAEVKNKRAEKTIDLHRNTNKSTKETVPVSSNLEKNTAKEMERGYLPKTGTLDNSIFYLLGLIFIGVGVYFRKKRI
;
A
#
# COMPACT_ATOMS: atom_id res chain seq x y z
N MET A 1 -47.28 30.20 -11.07
CA MET A 1 -47.26 31.69 -11.05
C MET A 1 -46.40 32.10 -9.86
N ALA A 2 -45.09 32.33 -10.08
CA ALA A 2 -44.49 33.65 -10.38
C ALA A 2 -44.51 34.56 -9.12
N LYS A 3 -43.39 34.87 -8.45
CA LYS A 3 -42.09 35.42 -8.90
C LYS A 3 -40.94 34.81 -8.06
N LYS A 4 -39.88 34.17 -8.59
CA LYS A 4 -38.68 34.67 -9.33
C LYS A 4 -37.91 35.78 -8.56
N ARG A 5 -36.74 35.46 -7.99
CA ARG A 5 -35.35 35.50 -8.56
C ARG A 5 -34.67 36.85 -8.29
N ILE A 6 -33.34 36.83 -8.11
CA ILE A 6 -32.39 37.89 -7.68
C ILE A 6 -32.09 37.75 -6.16
N PHE A 7 -31.00 37.16 -5.65
CA PHE A 7 -29.59 37.22 -6.02
C PHE A 7 -28.95 35.81 -5.98
N SER A 8 -28.47 35.37 -7.13
CA SER A 8 -27.54 34.25 -7.30
C SER A 8 -26.44 34.83 -8.15
N PHE A 9 -25.37 35.31 -7.53
CA PHE A 9 -24.05 35.59 -8.14
C PHE A 9 -23.10 35.95 -6.99
N VAL A 10 -21.90 35.36 -6.97
CA VAL A 10 -20.85 35.42 -5.93
C VAL A 10 -20.93 34.33 -4.82
N LEU A 11 -20.82 33.05 -5.22
CA LEU A 11 -19.90 32.10 -4.56
C LEU A 11 -19.69 30.85 -5.44
N VAL A 12 -19.46 31.07 -6.74
CA VAL A 12 -18.86 30.06 -7.63
C VAL A 12 -17.55 30.66 -8.11
N LEU A 13 -16.57 30.70 -7.20
CA LEU A 13 -15.16 30.94 -7.51
C LEU A 13 -14.29 30.39 -6.37
N SER A 14 -14.35 29.07 -6.15
CA SER A 14 -13.35 28.36 -5.34
C SER A 14 -12.84 27.08 -6.01
N ILE A 15 -13.10 26.96 -7.31
CA ILE A 15 -12.49 25.94 -8.17
C ILE A 15 -12.07 26.68 -9.45
N ILE A 16 -10.77 26.99 -9.50
CA ILE A 16 -9.89 27.41 -10.61
C ILE A 16 -8.94 28.46 -10.02
N LEU A 17 -7.91 27.96 -9.32
CA LEU A 17 -6.57 28.56 -9.20
C LEU A 17 -5.69 27.53 -8.48
N SER A 18 -5.53 26.39 -9.15
CA SER A 18 -4.53 25.38 -8.84
C SER A 18 -3.69 25.10 -10.09
N SER A 19 -3.16 26.14 -10.74
CA SER A 19 -2.05 25.98 -11.70
C SER A 19 -1.36 27.33 -11.99
N ILE A 20 -0.04 27.35 -11.79
CA ILE A 20 0.97 28.26 -12.39
C ILE A 20 1.30 29.54 -11.60
N GLY A 21 2.60 29.68 -11.24
CA GLY A 21 3.25 30.93 -10.80
C GLY A 21 3.85 30.82 -9.40
N ILE A 22 4.97 30.12 -9.20
CA ILE A 22 6.33 30.69 -9.18
C ILE A 22 6.53 31.71 -8.04
N ILE A 23 7.21 31.23 -7.01
CA ILE A 23 8.18 31.92 -6.12
C ILE A 23 8.14 33.45 -6.14
N SER A 24 7.46 34.03 -5.13
CA SER A 24 7.95 35.09 -4.24
C SER A 24 6.79 35.50 -3.34
N ASP A 25 6.96 35.39 -2.00
CA ASP A 25 6.22 36.10 -0.92
C ASP A 25 6.28 35.37 0.43
N SER A 26 7.13 34.35 0.59
CA SER A 26 7.31 33.67 1.88
C SER A 26 8.32 34.34 2.82
N VAL A 27 8.83 35.54 2.49
CA VAL A 27 9.74 36.30 3.37
C VAL A 27 9.05 37.52 4.01
N GLU A 28 8.06 38.15 3.35
CA GLU A 28 7.37 39.31 3.92
C GLU A 28 6.22 38.93 4.89
N ALA A 29 5.53 37.81 4.67
CA ALA A 29 4.44 37.37 5.56
C ALA A 29 4.92 36.93 6.96
N VAL A 30 6.15 36.43 7.07
CA VAL A 30 6.75 35.99 8.35
C VAL A 30 7.10 37.19 9.22
N GLU A 31 7.60 38.29 8.65
CA GLU A 31 7.87 39.51 9.41
C GLU A 31 6.58 40.26 9.77
N ALA A 32 5.60 40.35 8.86
CA ALA A 32 4.34 41.06 9.12
C ALA A 32 3.56 40.48 10.33
N SER A 33 3.65 39.17 10.58
CA SER A 33 2.99 38.52 11.73
C SER A 33 3.58 38.91 13.10
N GLN A 34 4.80 39.46 13.16
CA GLN A 34 5.48 39.79 14.41
C GLN A 34 5.13 41.19 14.96
N TYR A 35 4.51 42.01 14.13
CA TYR A 35 4.34 43.44 14.36
C TYR A 35 2.86 43.81 14.28
N LYS A 36 2.29 44.28 15.40
CA LYS A 36 0.91 44.77 15.43
C LYS A 36 0.86 46.29 15.58
N ARG A 37 -0.08 46.94 14.89
CA ARG A 37 -0.32 48.38 15.01
C ARG A 37 -1.32 48.64 16.14
N PHE A 38 -1.04 49.68 16.91
CA PHE A 38 -1.92 50.12 17.99
C PHE A 38 -2.20 51.62 17.89
N HIS A 39 -3.37 52.00 18.37
CA HIS A 39 -3.82 53.37 18.44
C HIS A 39 -4.13 53.71 19.90
N SER A 40 -3.64 54.87 20.35
CA SER A 40 -4.15 55.45 21.59
C SER A 40 -5.36 56.28 21.24
N ILE A 41 -6.50 55.99 21.87
CA ILE A 41 -7.71 56.77 21.66
C ILE A 41 -7.79 57.82 22.74
N ASP A 42 -7.77 59.08 22.33
CA ASP A 42 -8.08 60.21 23.22
C ASP A 42 -9.60 60.32 23.31
N ARG A 43 -10.21 59.45 24.14
CA ARG A 43 -11.58 59.65 24.57
C ARG A 43 -11.49 60.65 25.71
N GLY A 44 -12.06 61.84 25.49
CA GLY A 44 -11.82 63.01 26.33
C GLY A 44 -11.97 62.73 27.83
N ASN A 45 -11.31 63.55 28.65
CA ASN A 45 -11.23 63.50 30.12
C ASN A 45 -12.33 62.67 30.79
N ILE A 46 -11.99 61.87 31.82
CA ILE A 46 -12.98 61.50 32.85
C ILE A 46 -13.46 62.83 33.45
N LYS A 47 -14.55 63.37 32.91
CA LYS A 47 -15.07 64.67 33.32
C LYS A 47 -15.78 64.42 34.64
N ALA A 48 -15.19 64.87 35.73
CA ALA A 48 -15.98 65.22 36.89
C ALA A 48 -16.96 66.34 36.46
N GLN A 49 -18.23 66.22 36.82
CA GLN A 49 -19.18 67.32 36.63
C GLN A 49 -18.78 68.46 37.59
N GLY A 50 -18.06 69.45 37.09
CA GLY A 50 -17.57 70.61 37.85
C GLY A 50 -16.15 70.97 37.40
N GLU A 51 -15.93 72.23 37.05
CA GLU A 51 -14.71 72.71 36.40
C GLU A 51 -13.43 72.36 37.19
N GLY A 52 -12.62 71.46 36.62
CA GLY A 52 -11.33 71.02 37.15
C GLY A 52 -10.96 69.65 36.61
N TYR A 53 -9.87 69.56 35.83
CA TYR A 53 -9.38 68.31 35.23
C TYR A 53 -9.05 67.27 36.30
N LEU A 54 -9.79 66.15 36.36
CA LEU A 54 -9.59 65.11 37.37
C LEU A 54 -9.63 63.69 36.78
N LEU A 55 -8.88 62.82 37.43
CA LEU A 55 -8.65 61.39 37.20
C LEU A 55 -7.76 60.94 36.01
N GLY A 56 -7.30 61.81 35.11
CA GLY A 56 -6.29 61.34 34.14
C GLY A 56 -5.84 62.27 33.04
N TYR A 57 -4.85 63.14 33.31
CA TYR A 57 -3.76 63.48 32.37
C TYR A 57 -2.67 64.27 33.11
N ILE A 58 -1.45 63.73 33.17
CA ILE A 58 -0.23 64.55 33.13
C ILE A 58 0.73 63.84 32.18
N ASP A 59 0.73 64.23 30.91
CA ASP A 59 1.94 64.07 30.10
C ASP A 59 2.93 65.12 30.60
N ARG A 60 3.96 64.62 31.30
CA ARG A 60 5.18 65.33 31.74
C ARG A 60 5.01 66.79 32.19
N LYS A 61 4.95 66.97 33.52
CA LYS A 61 6.01 67.66 34.28
C LYS A 61 5.90 67.32 35.76
N VAL A 62 7.02 66.82 36.29
CA VAL A 62 7.18 66.26 37.64
C VAL A 62 7.18 67.37 38.68
N SER A 63 6.37 67.21 39.72
CA SER A 63 6.71 67.61 41.09
C SER A 63 6.88 66.32 41.90
N GLU A 64 8.03 66.18 42.57
CA GLU A 64 8.58 64.90 43.04
C GLU A 64 7.83 64.21 44.20
N LYS A 65 6.70 64.74 44.69
CA LYS A 65 6.10 64.26 45.94
C LYS A 65 4.67 63.70 45.89
N ASN A 66 3.97 63.69 44.75
CA ASN A 66 2.63 63.09 44.64
C ASN A 66 2.28 62.74 43.17
N ARG A 67 2.81 61.63 42.63
CA ARG A 67 2.49 61.20 41.26
C ARG A 67 1.18 60.39 41.25
N MET A 68 0.14 60.98 40.65
CA MET A 68 -1.11 60.29 40.35
C MET A 68 -0.89 59.24 39.25
N ILE A 69 -1.55 58.09 39.34
CA ILE A 69 -1.52 57.12 38.25
C ILE A 69 -2.44 57.62 37.13
N THR A 70 -1.87 57.82 35.94
CA THR A 70 -2.63 58.22 34.74
C THR A 70 -2.41 57.20 33.63
N THR A 71 -3.40 57.03 32.76
CA THR A 71 -3.31 56.17 31.59
C THR A 71 -4.23 56.67 30.48
N ARG A 72 -4.01 56.14 29.27
CA ARG A 72 -4.88 56.31 28.10
C ARG A 72 -5.26 54.94 27.58
N ILE A 73 -6.48 54.81 27.05
CA ILE A 73 -6.91 53.60 26.34
C ILE A 73 -5.98 53.37 25.16
N LYS A 74 -5.43 52.16 25.12
CA LYS A 74 -4.61 51.65 24.03
C LYS A 74 -5.38 50.48 23.44
N GLN A 75 -5.64 50.53 22.14
CA GLN A 75 -6.35 49.47 21.43
C GLN A 75 -5.56 49.02 20.22
N ASP A 76 -5.61 47.72 19.93
CA ASP A 76 -5.11 47.19 18.67
C ASP A 76 -6.05 47.57 17.50
N GLU A 77 -5.64 47.24 16.28
CA GLU A 77 -6.45 47.42 15.05
C GLU A 77 -7.83 46.72 15.09
N ASN A 78 -8.04 45.78 16.01
CA ASN A 78 -9.31 45.07 16.24
C ASN A 78 -10.09 45.61 17.45
N ASN A 79 -9.72 46.78 17.98
CA ASN A 79 -10.30 47.43 19.16
C ASN A 79 -10.09 46.68 20.50
N LYS A 80 -9.15 45.74 20.58
CA LYS A 80 -8.84 45.03 21.83
C LYS A 80 -7.91 45.86 22.71
N PRO A 81 -8.18 45.99 24.03
CA PRO A 81 -7.36 46.82 24.90
C PRO A 81 -5.98 46.20 25.17
N ALA A 82 -4.97 47.06 25.25
CA ALA A 82 -3.63 46.72 25.72
C ALA A 82 -3.31 47.46 27.01
N TYR A 83 -2.55 46.83 27.89
CA TYR A 83 -2.22 47.35 29.21
C TYR A 83 -0.73 47.56 29.38
N CYS A 84 -0.39 48.67 30.01
CA CYS A 84 0.95 49.05 30.40
C CYS A 84 1.43 48.23 31.61
N LEU A 85 2.71 47.87 31.66
CA LEU A 85 3.25 47.00 32.73
C LEU A 85 4.13 47.73 33.75
N ASN A 86 4.68 48.90 33.41
CA ASN A 86 5.58 49.64 34.31
C ASN A 86 5.15 51.10 34.48
N TYR A 87 4.50 51.42 35.60
CA TYR A 87 4.03 52.78 35.90
C TYR A 87 5.17 53.81 35.95
N SER A 88 6.35 53.42 36.42
CA SER A 88 7.49 54.33 36.65
C SER A 88 8.24 54.68 35.36
N LEU A 89 7.88 54.05 34.23
CA LEU A 89 8.45 54.29 32.91
C LEU A 89 7.44 54.98 31.97
N ASP A 90 7.97 55.77 31.03
CA ASP A 90 7.15 56.46 30.04
C ASP A 90 6.36 55.45 29.18
N SER A 91 5.07 55.72 28.96
CA SER A 91 4.24 54.93 28.03
C SER A 91 4.81 54.98 26.60
N PRO A 92 4.70 53.88 25.81
CA PRO A 92 5.04 53.89 24.39
C PRO A 92 4.28 54.98 23.63
N LYS A 93 4.89 55.51 22.56
CA LYS A 93 4.22 56.50 21.70
C LYS A 93 3.40 55.77 20.64
N PHE A 94 2.09 55.98 20.59
CA PHE A 94 1.17 55.24 19.71
C PHE A 94 0.91 55.90 18.33
N ASN A 95 1.74 56.87 17.91
CA ASN A 95 1.59 57.61 16.66
C ASN A 95 1.91 56.77 15.41
N GLY A 96 1.14 55.71 15.14
CA GLY A 96 1.34 54.81 13.99
C GLY A 96 2.49 53.80 14.15
N ASN A 97 2.99 53.63 15.37
CA ASN A 97 4.10 52.73 15.65
C ASN A 97 3.66 51.26 15.74
N GLU A 98 4.54 50.39 15.29
CA GLU A 98 4.39 48.94 15.38
C GLU A 98 4.97 48.39 16.68
N PHE A 99 4.36 47.33 17.20
CA PHE A 99 4.79 46.66 18.42
C PHE A 99 5.31 45.27 18.11
N LYS A 100 6.51 44.98 18.59
CA LYS A 100 7.18 43.68 18.47
C LYS A 100 6.86 42.81 19.67
N ARG A 101 6.48 41.56 19.42
CA ARG A 101 6.38 40.51 20.46
C ARG A 101 7.75 40.25 21.09
N THR A 102 7.81 40.25 22.41
CA THR A 102 9.00 39.81 23.17
C THR A 102 8.95 38.30 23.42
N ASN A 103 10.09 37.70 23.78
CA ASN A 103 10.12 36.31 24.22
C ASN A 103 9.61 36.13 25.68
N GLU A 104 9.20 37.22 26.34
CA GLU A 104 8.67 37.16 27.70
C GLU A 104 7.16 36.88 27.69
N LYS A 105 6.77 35.86 28.46
CA LYS A 105 5.37 35.54 28.74
C LYS A 105 4.85 36.38 29.91
N LEU A 106 3.53 36.58 29.94
CA LEU A 106 2.88 37.06 31.17
C LEU A 106 2.93 35.97 32.24
N ASN A 107 3.03 36.38 33.50
CA ASN A 107 2.77 35.46 34.60
C ASN A 107 1.25 35.18 34.73
N ALA A 108 0.88 34.17 35.52
CA ALA A 108 -0.52 33.75 35.64
C ALA A 108 -1.46 34.88 36.15
N LYS A 109 -0.98 35.75 37.04
CA LYS A 109 -1.77 36.90 37.54
C LYS A 109 -1.93 37.97 36.48
N GLU A 110 -0.87 38.30 35.74
CA GLU A 110 -0.92 39.22 34.59
C GLU A 110 -1.89 38.72 33.51
N TYR A 111 -1.83 37.43 33.18
CA TYR A 111 -2.79 36.80 32.27
C TYR A 111 -4.23 36.90 32.79
N THR A 112 -4.45 36.54 34.06
CA THR A 112 -5.76 36.64 34.70
C THR A 112 -6.28 38.08 34.70
N ALA A 113 -5.41 39.07 34.92
CA ALA A 113 -5.75 40.48 34.86
C ALA A 113 -6.19 40.92 33.45
N LEU A 114 -5.59 40.38 32.39
CA LEU A 114 -6.07 40.60 31.03
C LEU A 114 -7.42 39.94 30.76
N MET A 115 -7.65 38.73 31.28
CA MET A 115 -8.90 37.99 31.08
C MET A 115 -10.07 38.65 31.82
N TYR A 116 -9.85 39.13 33.05
CA TYR A 116 -10.87 39.75 33.92
C TYR A 116 -10.97 41.27 33.77
N GLY A 117 -9.95 41.92 33.23
CA GLY A 117 -9.95 43.34 32.96
C GLY A 117 -10.93 43.74 31.84
N TYR A 118 -11.11 45.04 31.68
CA TYR A 118 -11.95 45.63 30.64
C TYR A 118 -11.55 45.08 29.26
N GLY A 119 -12.55 44.60 28.50
CA GLY A 119 -12.38 44.08 27.14
C GLY A 119 -11.75 42.68 27.05
N GLY A 120 -11.47 42.04 28.18
CA GLY A 120 -11.07 40.63 28.24
C GLY A 120 -12.26 39.66 28.03
N PRO A 121 -12.02 38.40 27.66
CA PRO A 121 -13.08 37.40 27.47
C PRO A 121 -13.93 37.11 28.71
N HIS A 122 -13.39 37.38 29.90
CA HIS A 122 -14.05 37.17 31.20
C HIS A 122 -14.16 38.48 31.98
N ASP A 123 -14.34 39.61 31.30
CA ASP A 123 -14.36 40.96 31.88
C ASP A 123 -15.30 41.09 33.10
N LYS A 124 -14.70 41.17 34.29
CA LYS A 124 -15.34 41.27 35.61
C LYS A 124 -15.51 42.71 36.11
N THR A 125 -15.19 43.72 35.29
CA THR A 125 -15.35 45.12 35.69
C THR A 125 -16.83 45.51 35.78
N ASP A 126 -17.17 46.44 36.69
CA ASP A 126 -18.54 46.94 36.88
C ASP A 126 -19.04 47.63 35.60
N LYS A 127 -20.12 47.08 35.01
CA LYS A 127 -20.68 47.56 33.74
C LYS A 127 -21.47 48.86 33.86
N SER A 128 -21.77 49.31 35.08
CA SER A 128 -22.41 50.62 35.32
C SER A 128 -21.44 51.79 35.15
N LEU A 129 -20.13 51.52 35.20
CA LEU A 129 -19.07 52.51 35.02
C LEU A 129 -18.82 52.81 33.54
N THR A 130 -18.22 53.97 33.26
CA THR A 130 -17.85 54.35 31.89
C THR A 130 -16.71 53.46 31.35
N LEU A 131 -16.54 53.41 30.02
CA LEU A 131 -15.46 52.62 29.40
C LEU A 131 -14.07 53.07 29.90
N ASP A 132 -13.88 54.37 30.08
CA ASP A 132 -12.62 54.95 30.56
C ASP A 132 -12.35 54.58 32.03
N GLU A 133 -13.39 54.58 32.86
CA GLU A 133 -13.29 54.15 34.27
C GLU A 133 -12.94 52.66 34.36
N ARG A 134 -13.59 51.82 33.56
CA ARG A 134 -13.35 50.37 33.55
C ARG A 134 -11.95 50.03 33.07
N TYR A 135 -11.47 50.72 32.03
CA TYR A 135 -10.09 50.58 31.57
C TYR A 135 -9.09 51.10 32.62
N TYR A 136 -9.35 52.24 33.25
CA TYR A 136 -8.50 52.79 34.32
C TYR A 136 -8.37 51.79 35.47
N ILE A 137 -9.49 51.26 35.95
CA ILE A 137 -9.54 50.22 36.99
C ILE A 137 -8.65 49.03 36.61
N SER A 138 -8.78 48.56 35.36
CA SER A 138 -8.05 47.40 34.85
C SER A 138 -6.55 47.67 34.71
N GLN A 139 -6.17 48.86 34.24
CA GLN A 139 -4.78 49.28 34.12
C GLN A 139 -4.09 49.43 35.48
N VAL A 140 -4.78 50.03 36.45
CA VAL A 140 -4.22 50.19 37.80
C VAL A 140 -4.13 48.84 38.50
N ALA A 141 -5.13 47.97 38.33
CA ALA A 141 -5.06 46.60 38.81
C ALA A 141 -3.86 45.86 38.20
N MET A 142 -3.61 46.00 36.89
CA MET A 142 -2.43 45.44 36.21
C MET A 142 -1.11 45.92 36.84
N TYR A 143 -0.97 47.22 37.13
CA TYR A 143 0.23 47.74 37.80
C TYR A 143 0.40 47.18 39.22
N ALA A 144 -0.69 46.95 39.95
CA ALA A 144 -0.64 46.42 41.31
C ALA A 144 -0.36 44.90 41.39
N ILE A 145 -0.48 44.17 40.28
CA ILE A 145 -0.30 42.71 40.21
C ILE A 145 0.93 42.28 39.40
N THR A 146 1.45 43.13 38.53
CA THR A 146 2.67 42.85 37.76
C THR A 146 3.92 43.04 38.60
N ASN A 147 4.94 42.22 38.35
CA ASN A 147 6.26 42.38 38.97
C ASN A 147 7.12 43.47 38.30
N GLU A 148 6.64 44.04 37.19
CA GLU A 148 7.32 45.12 36.47
C GLU A 148 7.14 46.49 37.15
N THR A 149 6.18 46.62 38.08
CA THR A 149 5.95 47.85 38.88
C THR A 149 5.92 47.55 40.40
N PRO A 150 7.04 47.24 41.06
CA PRO A 150 7.04 46.93 42.49
C PRO A 150 6.63 48.12 43.37
N GLU A 151 6.72 49.35 42.85
CA GLU A 151 6.38 50.57 43.56
C GLU A 151 4.87 50.76 43.76
N ILE A 152 4.02 50.12 42.95
CA ILE A 152 2.56 50.21 43.06
C ILE A 152 2.05 48.89 43.61
N THR A 153 1.53 48.92 44.84
CA THR A 153 0.96 47.76 45.53
C THR A 153 -0.43 48.07 46.02
N LYS A 154 -1.24 47.03 46.25
CA LYS A 154 -2.59 47.17 46.82
C LYS A 154 -2.61 48.10 48.04
N ASP A 155 -1.62 48.00 48.91
CA ASP A 155 -1.56 48.72 50.19
C ASP A 155 -1.20 50.21 50.03
N ASN A 156 -0.54 50.59 48.93
CA ASN A 156 -0.16 51.98 48.68
C ASN A 156 -1.00 52.66 47.57
N LEU A 157 -1.91 51.94 46.89
CA LEU A 157 -2.80 52.49 45.86
C LEU A 157 -3.56 53.74 46.31
N SER A 158 -3.98 53.79 47.58
CA SER A 158 -4.68 54.95 48.16
C SER A 158 -3.83 56.23 48.11
N LYS A 159 -2.50 56.14 48.15
CA LYS A 159 -1.59 57.30 48.02
C LYS A 159 -1.55 57.85 46.60
N HIS A 160 -1.81 56.99 45.61
CA HIS A 160 -1.74 57.32 44.19
C HIS A 160 -3.09 57.70 43.57
N ILE A 161 -4.18 57.35 44.25
CA ILE A 161 -5.57 57.57 43.80
C ILE A 161 -6.33 58.52 44.76
N GLY A 162 -6.00 58.51 46.05
CA GLY A 162 -6.82 59.14 47.10
C GLY A 162 -6.62 60.64 47.32
N ASN A 163 -5.74 61.31 46.57
CA ASN A 163 -5.49 62.76 46.69
C ASN A 163 -6.25 63.60 45.63
N LEU A 164 -7.47 63.21 45.27
CA LEU A 164 -8.28 63.85 44.23
C LEU A 164 -9.44 64.68 44.82
N VAL A 165 -9.82 65.72 44.08
CA VAL A 165 -10.77 66.80 44.43
C VAL A 165 -12.24 66.34 44.61
N ASP A 166 -12.60 65.11 44.22
CA ASP A 166 -13.89 64.44 44.53
C ASP A 166 -13.62 63.11 45.28
N SER A 167 -13.85 63.14 46.59
CA SER A 167 -13.60 62.02 47.48
C SER A 167 -14.50 60.80 47.20
N ASN A 168 -15.75 61.01 46.78
CA ASN A 168 -16.73 59.95 46.58
C ASN A 168 -16.41 59.14 45.32
N LYS A 169 -16.14 59.81 44.20
CA LYS A 169 -15.78 59.12 42.94
C LYS A 169 -14.45 58.38 43.07
N SER A 170 -13.47 58.98 43.77
CA SER A 170 -12.16 58.36 44.00
C SER A 170 -12.25 57.10 44.86
N GLN A 171 -13.09 57.11 45.90
CA GLN A 171 -13.38 55.93 46.71
C GLN A 171 -14.08 54.83 45.89
N LEU A 172 -15.04 55.19 45.03
CA LEU A 172 -15.72 54.22 44.15
C LEU A 172 -14.73 53.50 43.21
N ILE A 173 -13.82 54.25 42.58
CA ILE A 173 -12.80 53.68 41.69
C ILE A 173 -11.82 52.80 42.48
N LEU A 174 -11.35 53.26 43.64
CA LEU A 174 -10.46 52.46 44.50
C LEU A 174 -11.11 51.15 44.96
N ASN A 175 -12.39 51.19 45.33
CA ASN A 175 -13.14 49.98 45.72
C ASN A 175 -13.24 48.98 44.57
N ASN A 176 -13.49 49.45 43.34
CA ASN A 176 -13.55 48.60 42.16
C ASN A 176 -12.17 48.02 41.78
N ILE A 177 -11.08 48.79 41.92
CA ILE A 177 -9.71 48.28 41.75
C ILE A 177 -9.42 47.18 42.76
N ASN A 178 -9.69 47.42 44.05
CA ASN A 178 -9.48 46.44 45.11
C ASN A 178 -10.30 45.16 44.89
N LYS A 179 -11.55 45.30 44.42
CA LYS A 179 -12.41 44.17 44.06
C LYS A 179 -11.80 43.36 42.92
N LEU A 180 -11.36 44.01 41.83
CA LEU A 180 -10.75 43.32 40.70
C LEU A 180 -9.42 42.62 41.09
N ILE A 181 -8.57 43.29 41.87
CA ILE A 181 -7.32 42.69 42.38
C ILE A 181 -7.62 41.48 43.26
N LYS A 182 -8.66 41.54 44.10
CA LYS A 182 -9.09 40.40 44.93
C LYS A 182 -9.51 39.23 44.03
N GLU A 183 -10.36 39.47 43.04
CA GLU A 183 -10.81 38.46 42.09
C GLU A 183 -9.65 37.78 41.34
N ILE A 184 -8.66 38.55 40.89
CA ILE A 184 -7.47 38.03 40.21
C ILE A 184 -6.64 37.12 41.12
N ASN A 185 -6.44 37.52 42.38
CA ASN A 185 -5.61 36.76 43.33
C ASN A 185 -6.31 35.49 43.82
N GLU A 186 -7.63 35.52 44.03
CA GLU A 186 -8.40 34.37 44.52
C GLU A 186 -8.72 33.36 43.41
N ASN A 187 -8.84 33.81 42.15
CA ASN A 187 -9.22 32.99 41.01
C ASN A 187 -8.19 33.09 39.86
N THR A 188 -6.91 32.93 40.18
CA THR A 188 -5.83 32.98 39.17
C THR A 188 -5.99 31.86 38.15
N LEU A 189 -6.08 32.21 36.88
CA LEU A 189 -6.19 31.28 35.75
C LEU A 189 -4.80 30.71 35.39
N PRO A 190 -4.70 29.41 35.05
CA PRO A 190 -3.46 28.86 34.51
C PRO A 190 -3.14 29.50 33.15
N LEU A 191 -1.85 29.65 32.85
CA LEU A 191 -1.42 30.06 31.51
C LEU A 191 -1.79 28.96 30.50
N PRO A 192 -2.22 29.31 29.28
CA PRO A 192 -2.48 28.32 28.25
C PRO A 192 -1.19 27.57 27.91
N GLU A 193 -1.26 26.24 27.89
CA GLU A 193 -0.13 25.38 27.49
C GLU A 193 0.10 25.50 25.97
N GLU A 194 1.25 26.02 25.58
CA GLU A 194 1.65 26.11 24.17
C GLU A 194 2.04 24.72 23.64
N GLY A 195 1.51 24.35 22.47
CA GLY A 195 1.94 23.15 21.76
C GLY A 195 1.13 21.86 22.04
N ILE A 196 0.11 21.90 22.90
CA ILE A 196 -0.85 20.79 22.99
C ILE A 196 -1.61 20.69 21.66
N MET A 197 -1.54 19.55 20.97
CA MET A 197 -2.50 19.25 19.91
C MET A 197 -3.86 18.97 20.57
N PRO A 198 -4.89 19.76 20.26
CA PRO A 198 -6.21 19.55 20.84
C PRO A 198 -6.87 18.29 20.30
N VAL A 199 -6.36 17.73 19.20
CA VAL A 199 -6.84 16.49 18.59
C VAL A 199 -5.72 15.46 18.51
N GLU A 200 -6.01 14.24 18.93
CA GLU A 200 -5.11 13.08 18.85
C GLU A 200 -5.92 11.85 18.42
N ILE A 201 -5.38 11.04 17.52
CA ILE A 201 -5.93 9.73 17.16
C ILE A 201 -5.14 8.66 17.93
N LYS A 202 -5.82 7.95 18.83
CA LYS A 202 -5.27 6.78 19.52
C LYS A 202 -5.78 5.51 18.90
N GLY A 203 -4.95 4.47 18.86
CA GLY A 203 -5.34 3.18 18.30
C GLY A 203 -4.21 2.49 17.54
N GLN A 204 -4.55 1.37 16.90
CA GLN A 204 -3.58 0.39 16.44
C GLN A 204 -2.68 0.82 15.27
N VAL A 205 -1.43 0.33 15.38
CA VAL A 205 -0.26 0.46 14.49
C VAL A 205 0.13 -0.85 13.79
N SER A 206 -0.81 -1.79 13.61
CA SER A 206 -0.57 -3.06 12.88
C SER A 206 -1.58 -3.24 11.75
N PRO A 207 -1.25 -4.09 10.76
CA PRO A 207 -2.12 -4.29 9.61
C PRO A 207 -3.50 -4.85 9.97
N MET A 208 -4.51 -4.51 9.15
CA MET A 208 -5.86 -5.06 9.28
C MET A 208 -5.86 -6.59 9.16
N LYS A 209 -6.71 -7.26 9.93
CA LYS A 209 -6.79 -8.72 10.03
C LYS A 209 -8.03 -9.25 9.32
N VAL A 210 -7.89 -10.40 8.65
CA VAL A 210 -9.01 -11.10 8.00
C VAL A 210 -9.99 -11.63 9.04
N LYS A 211 -11.28 -11.34 8.85
CA LYS A 211 -12.40 -11.73 9.72
C LYS A 211 -13.59 -12.18 8.87
N GLY A 212 -13.53 -13.41 8.36
CA GLY A 212 -14.55 -13.89 7.43
C GLY A 212 -14.43 -13.13 6.11
N HIS A 213 -15.48 -12.39 5.74
CA HIS A 213 -15.63 -11.70 4.46
C HIS A 213 -15.15 -10.22 4.48
N TYR A 214 -14.34 -9.83 5.47
CA TYR A 214 -13.82 -8.47 5.58
C TYR A 214 -12.46 -8.45 6.27
N LEU A 215 -11.71 -7.37 6.05
CA LEU A 215 -10.59 -6.98 6.90
C LEU A 215 -11.07 -6.01 7.99
N GLU A 216 -10.49 -6.12 9.17
CA GLU A 216 -10.82 -5.24 10.30
C GLU A 216 -9.55 -4.76 11.01
N SER A 217 -9.51 -3.46 11.35
CA SER A 217 -8.49 -2.91 12.25
C SER A 217 -8.78 -3.24 13.71
N GLU A 218 -7.82 -3.07 14.61
CA GLU A 218 -8.17 -2.89 16.04
C GLU A 218 -8.78 -1.51 16.27
N LYS A 219 -9.07 -1.25 17.54
CA LYS A 219 -9.79 -0.08 18.02
C LYS A 219 -9.00 1.20 17.76
N ILE A 220 -9.76 2.23 17.40
CA ILE A 220 -9.33 3.60 17.18
C ILE A 220 -10.25 4.52 17.99
N GLN A 221 -9.71 5.62 18.49
CA GLN A 221 -10.44 6.65 19.21
C GLN A 221 -9.85 8.02 18.89
N ILE A 222 -10.72 9.01 18.68
CA ILE A 222 -10.32 10.42 18.56
C ILE A 222 -10.47 11.06 19.94
N ILE A 223 -9.41 11.70 20.42
CA ILE A 223 -9.42 12.49 21.65
C ILE A 223 -9.44 13.97 21.27
N ASN A 224 -10.46 14.68 21.73
CA ASN A 224 -10.55 16.13 21.63
C ASN A 224 -10.39 16.78 23.02
N SER A 225 -9.23 17.37 23.28
CA SER A 225 -8.93 18.08 24.53
C SER A 225 -9.57 19.46 24.60
N ASN A 226 -10.17 19.96 23.52
CA ASN A 226 -10.89 21.24 23.48
C ASN A 226 -12.25 21.09 22.76
N PRO A 227 -13.35 20.85 23.50
CA PRO A 227 -14.67 20.57 22.91
C PRO A 227 -15.29 21.73 22.14
N GLU A 228 -14.78 22.96 22.32
CA GLU A 228 -15.25 24.15 21.57
C GLU A 228 -14.76 24.17 20.11
N ILE A 229 -13.80 23.32 19.76
CA ILE A 229 -13.30 23.19 18.39
C ILE A 229 -14.21 22.27 17.59
N LEU A 230 -14.76 22.79 16.51
CA LEU A 230 -15.41 21.96 15.49
C LEU A 230 -14.34 21.16 14.72
N LEU A 231 -14.45 19.84 14.78
CA LEU A 231 -13.59 18.91 14.06
C LEU A 231 -14.24 18.45 12.75
N THR A 232 -13.41 18.06 11.80
CA THR A 232 -13.80 17.52 10.49
C THR A 232 -12.94 16.30 10.16
N ILE A 233 -13.48 15.37 9.37
CA ILE A 233 -12.77 14.19 8.89
C ILE A 233 -12.58 14.29 7.38
N ASP A 234 -11.34 14.21 6.91
CA ASP A 234 -10.99 13.99 5.51
C ASP A 234 -10.80 12.49 5.26
N LYS A 235 -11.60 11.95 4.34
CA LYS A 235 -11.65 10.54 3.97
C LYS A 235 -10.99 10.24 2.61
N LYS A 236 -10.22 11.17 2.06
CA LYS A 236 -9.56 11.01 0.76
C LYS A 236 -8.77 9.71 0.65
N ASP A 237 -8.08 9.31 1.73
CA ASP A 237 -7.25 8.11 1.78
C ASP A 237 -7.98 6.89 2.38
N LEU A 238 -9.30 6.98 2.62
CA LEU A 238 -10.08 5.91 3.24
C LEU A 238 -10.34 4.75 2.27
N GLY A 239 -10.30 5.02 0.95
CA GLY A 239 -10.59 4.01 -0.07
C GLY A 239 -12.02 3.47 0.08
N SER A 240 -12.17 2.14 0.01
CA SER A 240 -13.44 1.45 0.27
C SER A 240 -13.69 1.14 1.75
N ALA A 241 -12.75 1.46 2.64
CA ALA A 241 -12.94 1.22 4.06
C ALA A 241 -14.04 2.11 4.65
N TYR A 242 -14.63 1.66 5.75
CA TYR A 242 -15.68 2.38 6.47
C TYR A 242 -15.56 2.19 7.97
N PHE A 243 -16.18 3.11 8.71
CA PHE A 243 -16.19 3.08 10.17
C PHE A 243 -17.25 2.10 10.69
N VAL A 244 -16.88 1.31 11.70
CA VAL A 244 -17.80 0.47 12.47
C VAL A 244 -17.60 0.69 13.98
N ASP A 245 -18.67 0.55 14.76
CA ASP A 245 -18.58 0.51 16.22
C ASP A 245 -17.86 -0.76 16.71
N ILE A 246 -17.65 -0.88 18.02
CA ILE A 246 -17.00 -2.05 18.63
C ILE A 246 -17.79 -3.36 18.46
N SER A 247 -19.10 -3.26 18.19
CA SER A 247 -20.00 -4.39 17.91
C SER A 247 -20.04 -4.77 16.43
N GLY A 248 -19.44 -3.96 15.55
CA GLY A 248 -19.35 -4.18 14.11
C GLY A 248 -20.47 -3.53 13.28
N ASN A 249 -21.29 -2.65 13.86
CA ASN A 249 -22.31 -1.89 13.11
C ASN A 249 -21.66 -0.68 12.43
N LYS A 250 -22.07 -0.37 11.20
CA LYS A 250 -21.58 0.80 10.46
C LYS A 250 -21.98 2.09 11.17
N VAL A 251 -21.05 3.02 11.32
CA VAL A 251 -21.25 4.32 11.99
C VAL A 251 -20.81 5.49 11.11
N ASP A 252 -21.25 6.70 11.47
CA ASP A 252 -20.95 7.94 10.75
C ASP A 252 -19.87 8.79 11.44
N ASP A 253 -19.61 9.97 10.88
CA ASP A 253 -18.59 10.88 11.38
C ASP A 253 -18.97 11.46 12.74
N HIS A 254 -20.27 11.64 13.03
CA HIS A 254 -20.71 12.15 14.33
C HIS A 254 -20.37 11.18 15.46
N TYR A 255 -20.60 9.88 15.24
CA TYR A 255 -20.23 8.86 16.21
C TYR A 255 -18.74 8.88 16.52
N VAL A 256 -17.91 8.97 15.48
CA VAL A 256 -16.45 8.97 15.60
C VAL A 256 -15.93 10.26 16.26
N LEU A 257 -16.43 11.42 15.85
CA LEU A 257 -16.05 12.73 16.40
C LEU A 257 -16.55 12.98 17.83
N ALA A 258 -17.56 12.23 18.30
CA ALA A 258 -18.00 12.25 19.69
C ALA A 258 -17.01 11.57 20.66
N GLY A 259 -15.91 11.00 20.16
CA GLY A 259 -14.87 10.36 20.97
C GLY A 259 -15.16 8.90 21.32
N ASN A 260 -16.12 8.27 20.64
CA ASN A 260 -16.41 6.85 20.81
C ASN A 260 -15.29 5.98 20.23
N GLU A 261 -15.07 4.79 20.79
CA GLU A 261 -14.22 3.78 20.17
C GLU A 261 -14.89 3.22 18.90
N PHE A 262 -14.10 3.04 17.85
CA PHE A 262 -14.53 2.48 16.57
C PHE A 262 -13.40 1.66 15.92
N LYS A 263 -13.67 1.06 14.77
CA LYS A 263 -12.69 0.35 13.93
C LYS A 263 -12.89 0.73 12.46
N LEU A 264 -11.87 0.49 11.64
CA LEU A 264 -12.01 0.44 10.19
C LEU A 264 -12.35 -0.98 9.77
N ARG A 265 -13.31 -1.10 8.84
CA ARG A 265 -13.60 -2.34 8.13
C ARG A 265 -13.49 -2.10 6.63
N MET A 266 -13.02 -3.08 5.90
CA MET A 266 -12.98 -3.06 4.44
C MET A 266 -13.46 -4.41 3.93
N ASP A 267 -14.42 -4.37 3.02
CA ASP A 267 -14.96 -5.58 2.43
C ASP A 267 -13.92 -6.18 1.49
N ILE A 268 -13.87 -7.49 1.50
CA ILE A 268 -12.75 -8.26 1.00
C ILE A 268 -12.73 -8.38 -0.53
N GLU A 269 -13.91 -8.21 -1.14
CA GLU A 269 -14.10 -8.09 -2.60
C GLU A 269 -13.41 -6.85 -3.18
N ASP A 270 -13.16 -5.84 -2.35
CA ASP A 270 -12.41 -4.65 -2.74
C ASP A 270 -10.88 -4.85 -2.66
N ILE A 271 -10.42 -6.03 -2.27
CA ILE A 271 -9.02 -6.31 -1.91
C ILE A 271 -8.34 -7.19 -2.95
N ALA A 272 -7.93 -6.57 -4.05
CA ALA A 272 -7.11 -7.26 -5.06
C ALA A 272 -5.62 -7.34 -4.69
N LYS A 273 -5.12 -6.38 -3.91
CA LYS A 273 -3.69 -6.20 -3.60
C LYS A 273 -3.48 -5.65 -2.19
N SER A 274 -2.29 -5.82 -1.63
CA SER A 274 -1.89 -5.13 -0.40
C SER A 274 -1.89 -3.61 -0.58
N GLY A 275 -2.17 -2.86 0.49
CA GLY A 275 -2.23 -1.42 0.46
C GLY A 275 -2.31 -0.81 1.86
N ARG A 276 -2.77 0.45 1.92
CA ARG A 276 -3.10 1.13 3.18
C ARG A 276 -4.36 1.97 3.02
N VAL A 277 -5.13 2.09 4.09
CA VAL A 277 -6.28 3.00 4.20
C VAL A 277 -6.05 3.96 5.36
N GLY A 278 -6.63 5.14 5.31
CA GLY A 278 -6.46 6.13 6.37
C GLY A 278 -7.44 7.27 6.30
N PHE A 279 -7.39 8.12 7.32
CA PHE A 279 -8.16 9.36 7.36
C PHE A 279 -7.41 10.41 8.18
N THR A 280 -7.75 11.66 7.95
CA THR A 280 -7.21 12.80 8.67
C THR A 280 -8.33 13.49 9.45
N VAL A 281 -8.10 13.79 10.71
CA VAL A 281 -9.00 14.61 11.52
C VAL A 281 -8.38 15.99 11.62
N SER A 282 -9.14 17.04 11.34
CA SER A 282 -8.64 18.41 11.39
C SER A 282 -9.61 19.37 12.06
N GLY A 283 -9.06 20.44 12.64
CA GLY A 283 -9.83 21.49 13.32
C GLY A 283 -9.09 22.82 13.32
N ARG A 284 -9.83 23.89 13.65
CA ARG A 284 -9.27 25.24 13.82
C ARG A 284 -9.67 25.79 15.19
N ALA A 285 -8.69 26.26 15.95
CA ALA A 285 -8.92 26.99 17.20
C ALA A 285 -8.29 28.37 17.15
N VAL A 286 -8.84 29.29 17.93
CA VAL A 286 -8.21 30.58 18.24
C VAL A 286 -7.56 30.44 19.61
N SER A 287 -6.24 30.52 19.68
CA SER A 287 -5.53 30.57 20.96
C SER A 287 -5.28 32.02 21.34
N LEU A 288 -5.59 32.36 22.59
CA LEU A 288 -5.27 33.64 23.19
C LEU A 288 -3.92 33.54 23.89
N ASN A 289 -2.90 34.12 23.29
CA ASN A 289 -1.53 34.01 23.75
C ASN A 289 -1.11 35.23 24.58
N PRO A 290 -0.68 35.05 25.83
CA PRO A 290 -0.35 36.13 26.74
C PRO A 290 1.12 36.53 26.62
N TYR A 291 1.43 37.49 25.76
CA TYR A 291 2.78 38.00 25.58
C TYR A 291 2.96 39.43 26.05
N LYS A 292 4.22 39.77 26.33
CA LYS A 292 4.66 41.17 26.47
C LYS A 292 5.21 41.67 25.15
N TYR A 293 5.09 42.97 24.94
CA TYR A 293 5.46 43.63 23.69
C TYR A 293 6.19 44.94 23.94
N ILE A 294 7.08 45.27 23.00
CA ILE A 294 7.87 46.50 22.97
C ILE A 294 7.62 47.26 21.67
N GLN A 295 7.87 48.55 21.68
CA GLN A 295 7.72 49.39 20.48
C GLN A 295 8.88 49.13 19.50
N ARG A 296 8.60 48.81 18.24
CA ARG A 296 9.60 48.41 17.22
C ARG A 296 10.57 49.54 16.87
N TYR A 297 10.06 50.77 16.72
CA TYR A 297 10.82 51.92 16.20
C TYR A 297 11.53 52.74 17.28
N VAL A 298 11.71 52.15 18.45
CA VAL A 298 12.39 52.78 19.58
C VAL A 298 13.40 51.78 20.10
N ASN A 299 14.64 52.21 20.32
CA ASN A 299 15.64 51.35 20.94
C ASN A 299 15.22 50.95 22.36
N ASP A 300 15.87 49.97 22.99
CA ASP A 300 15.55 49.53 24.36
C ASP A 300 15.64 50.67 25.40
N SER A 301 16.33 51.77 25.03
CA SER A 301 16.45 52.99 25.82
C SER A 301 15.35 54.01 25.53
N GLY A 302 14.32 53.72 24.75
CA GLY A 302 13.17 54.61 24.57
C GLY A 302 13.46 55.95 23.87
N VAL A 303 12.64 56.97 24.11
CA VAL A 303 12.80 58.30 23.47
C VAL A 303 13.83 59.13 24.23
N ASN A 304 14.82 59.70 23.53
CA ASN A 304 15.91 60.49 24.12
C ASN A 304 16.72 59.71 25.19
N GLY A 305 16.86 58.39 25.02
CA GLY A 305 17.61 57.53 25.96
C GLY A 305 16.89 57.19 27.27
N LYS A 306 15.61 57.58 27.44
CA LYS A 306 14.75 57.16 28.56
C LYS A 306 13.93 55.91 28.24
N LYS A 307 14.15 54.82 28.98
CA LYS A 307 13.40 53.55 28.84
C LYS A 307 11.88 53.78 28.83
N ILE A 308 11.21 53.12 27.89
CA ILE A 308 9.76 53.06 27.80
C ILE A 308 9.26 51.73 28.39
N GLN A 309 8.05 51.73 28.94
CA GLN A 309 7.46 50.49 29.48
C GLN A 309 7.03 49.51 28.39
N LYS A 310 7.05 48.23 28.73
CA LYS A 310 6.38 47.17 27.98
C LYS A 310 4.86 47.28 28.09
N ILE A 311 4.18 46.71 27.11
CA ILE A 311 2.72 46.52 27.15
C ILE A 311 2.36 45.04 27.02
N ALA A 312 1.19 44.68 27.50
CA ALA A 312 0.61 43.35 27.45
C ALA A 312 -0.76 43.39 26.79
N TRP A 313 -1.05 42.38 25.97
CA TRP A 313 -2.40 42.11 25.46
C TRP A 313 -2.54 40.63 25.11
N LEU A 314 -3.77 40.18 24.88
CA LEU A 314 -4.08 38.82 24.43
C LEU A 314 -3.94 38.75 22.91
N GLY A 315 -2.86 38.14 22.42
CA GLY A 315 -2.67 37.91 20.99
C GLY A 315 -3.55 36.75 20.52
N GLU A 316 -4.42 36.98 19.53
CA GLU A 316 -5.16 35.90 18.88
C GLU A 316 -4.29 35.26 17.79
N THR A 317 -4.12 33.94 17.87
CA THR A 317 -3.50 33.14 16.81
C THR A 317 -4.49 32.09 16.34
N ASN A 318 -4.75 32.05 15.03
CA ASN A 318 -5.48 30.96 14.39
C ASN A 318 -4.54 29.77 14.27
N ASN A 319 -4.84 28.72 15.03
CA ASN A 319 -4.13 27.47 14.97
C ASN A 319 -4.97 26.44 14.23
N THR A 320 -4.40 25.83 13.21
CA THR A 320 -4.95 24.64 12.56
C THR A 320 -4.25 23.42 13.11
N PHE A 321 -5.02 22.39 13.42
CA PHE A 321 -4.51 21.14 13.94
C PHE A 321 -5.01 20.02 13.06
N SER A 322 -4.17 19.00 12.90
CA SER A 322 -4.54 17.80 12.19
C SER A 322 -3.77 16.63 12.74
N ASP A 323 -4.44 15.50 12.85
CA ASP A 323 -3.80 14.21 13.08
C ASP A 323 -4.31 13.21 12.04
N SER A 324 -3.46 12.25 11.67
CA SER A 324 -3.76 11.29 10.61
C SER A 324 -3.37 9.89 11.02
N ILE A 325 -4.19 8.92 10.66
CA ILE A 325 -3.87 7.50 10.83
C ILE A 325 -3.91 6.81 9.48
N PHE A 326 -2.90 5.97 9.21
CA PHE A 326 -2.83 5.10 8.06
C PHE A 326 -2.58 3.67 8.54
N ILE A 327 -3.41 2.73 8.09
CA ILE A 327 -3.39 1.34 8.49
C ILE A 327 -3.15 0.49 7.25
N GLU A 328 -2.10 -0.33 7.30
CA GLU A 328 -1.77 -1.25 6.23
C GLU A 328 -2.73 -2.44 6.19
N TYR A 329 -2.83 -3.07 5.02
CA TYR A 329 -3.52 -4.34 4.86
C TYR A 329 -2.83 -5.19 3.80
N ASN A 330 -2.89 -6.51 4.00
CA ASN A 330 -2.30 -7.47 3.08
C ASN A 330 -3.36 -7.99 2.11
N GLY A 331 -2.99 -8.10 0.83
CA GLY A 331 -3.80 -8.78 -0.17
C GLY A 331 -3.96 -10.25 0.20
N ILE A 332 -5.13 -10.81 -0.13
CA ILE A 332 -5.45 -12.20 0.18
C ILE A 332 -4.89 -13.10 -0.90
N LYS A 333 -4.33 -14.20 -0.44
CA LYS A 333 -3.67 -15.20 -1.27
C LYS A 333 -4.17 -16.58 -0.87
N ARG A 334 -4.32 -17.48 -1.83
CA ARG A 334 -4.76 -18.86 -1.65
C ARG A 334 -3.87 -19.80 -2.45
N ASP A 335 -3.80 -21.05 -2.01
CA ASP A 335 -3.16 -22.11 -2.76
C ASP A 335 -4.15 -22.77 -3.73
N ILE A 336 -3.66 -23.14 -4.91
CA ILE A 336 -4.38 -23.96 -5.90
C ILE A 336 -3.73 -25.35 -5.92
N GLU A 337 -4.46 -26.35 -5.46
CA GLU A 337 -4.10 -27.76 -5.56
C GLU A 337 -4.64 -28.37 -6.86
N LEU A 338 -3.73 -28.74 -7.75
CA LEU A 338 -4.08 -29.48 -8.96
C LEU A 338 -3.84 -30.97 -8.75
N THR A 339 -4.84 -31.77 -9.10
CA THR A 339 -4.71 -33.22 -9.27
C THR A 339 -4.75 -33.56 -10.76
N LYS A 340 -3.84 -34.42 -11.20
CA LYS A 340 -3.73 -34.88 -12.57
C LYS A 340 -4.12 -36.35 -12.64
N THR A 341 -5.14 -36.64 -13.44
CA THR A 341 -5.67 -38.00 -13.60
C THR A 341 -5.81 -38.41 -15.06
N ASP A 342 -6.03 -39.70 -15.30
CA ASP A 342 -6.66 -40.18 -16.52
C ASP A 342 -8.20 -40.23 -16.39
N HIS A 343 -8.89 -40.72 -17.42
CA HIS A 343 -10.35 -40.87 -17.38
C HIS A 343 -10.84 -41.89 -16.34
N ASN A 344 -9.99 -42.83 -15.92
CA ASN A 344 -10.27 -43.87 -14.92
C ASN A 344 -9.92 -43.44 -13.49
N GLY A 345 -9.35 -42.24 -13.31
CA GLY A 345 -8.94 -41.71 -12.00
C GLY A 345 -7.54 -42.11 -11.56
N LYS A 346 -6.74 -42.75 -12.43
CA LYS A 346 -5.31 -43.02 -12.17
C LYS A 346 -4.55 -41.70 -12.08
N LEU A 347 -3.77 -41.53 -11.02
CA LEU A 347 -2.89 -40.37 -10.84
C LEU A 347 -1.71 -40.41 -11.83
N LEU A 348 -1.38 -39.27 -12.43
CA LEU A 348 -0.37 -39.17 -13.49
C LEU A 348 0.79 -38.27 -13.09
N ASP A 349 2.01 -38.81 -13.10
CA ASP A 349 3.25 -38.09 -12.83
C ASP A 349 3.92 -37.57 -14.11
N GLY A 350 4.82 -36.60 -13.96
CA GLY A 350 5.61 -36.08 -15.09
C GLY A 350 4.90 -35.06 -15.99
N ALA A 351 3.66 -34.69 -15.69
CA ALA A 351 2.97 -33.59 -16.36
C ALA A 351 3.52 -32.25 -15.88
N GLU A 352 3.77 -31.29 -16.77
CA GLU A 352 4.20 -29.94 -16.39
C GLU A 352 3.10 -28.91 -16.65
N PHE A 353 2.91 -28.00 -15.69
CA PHE A 353 1.88 -26.96 -15.76
C PHE A 353 2.40 -25.56 -15.47
N GLU A 354 1.88 -24.58 -16.19
CA GLU A 354 2.05 -23.15 -15.91
C GLU A 354 0.73 -22.50 -15.48
N LEU A 355 0.81 -21.55 -14.56
CA LEU A 355 -0.30 -20.67 -14.17
C LEU A 355 -0.08 -19.29 -14.81
N LEU A 356 -1.04 -18.82 -15.58
CA LEU A 356 -1.02 -17.56 -16.30
C LEU A 356 -2.12 -16.62 -15.79
N ASP A 357 -1.89 -15.31 -15.83
CA ASP A 357 -2.95 -14.31 -15.62
C ASP A 357 -3.89 -14.20 -16.84
N GLU A 358 -4.92 -13.35 -16.75
CA GLU A 358 -5.83 -13.08 -17.89
C GLU A 358 -5.12 -12.48 -19.11
N GLY A 359 -4.02 -11.75 -18.90
CA GLY A 359 -3.18 -11.19 -19.97
C GLY A 359 -2.25 -12.21 -20.64
N GLY A 360 -2.20 -13.45 -20.13
CA GLY A 360 -1.30 -14.50 -20.59
C GLY A 360 0.13 -14.40 -20.03
N ASN A 361 0.38 -13.54 -19.05
CA ASN A 361 1.68 -13.48 -18.37
C ASN A 361 1.81 -14.63 -17.38
N LYS A 362 3.00 -15.21 -17.29
CA LYS A 362 3.27 -16.28 -16.36
C LYS A 362 3.34 -15.78 -14.91
N ILE A 363 2.55 -16.41 -14.06
CA ILE A 363 2.52 -16.20 -12.61
C ILE A 363 3.40 -17.23 -11.90
N GLN A 364 3.25 -18.53 -12.22
CA GLN A 364 4.08 -19.62 -11.68
C GLN A 364 4.28 -20.73 -12.71
N GLY A 365 5.38 -21.49 -12.54
CA GLY A 365 5.69 -22.69 -13.32
C GLY A 365 6.76 -22.51 -14.43
N PRO A 366 7.04 -23.58 -15.20
CA PRO A 366 6.36 -24.88 -15.15
C PRO A 366 6.62 -25.63 -13.83
N ILE A 367 5.60 -26.33 -13.32
CA ILE A 367 5.68 -27.21 -12.15
C ILE A 367 5.28 -28.62 -12.58
N GLU A 368 6.12 -29.61 -12.26
CA GLU A 368 5.85 -31.01 -12.55
C GLU A 368 4.95 -31.65 -11.48
N THR A 369 4.01 -32.50 -11.89
CA THR A 369 3.18 -33.31 -10.99
C THR A 369 3.99 -34.44 -10.34
N ASN A 370 3.84 -34.59 -9.03
CA ASN A 370 4.38 -35.70 -8.24
C ASN A 370 3.26 -36.41 -7.47
N ASN A 371 3.17 -37.73 -7.61
CA ASN A 371 2.03 -38.55 -7.22
C ASN A 371 0.68 -37.97 -7.70
N GLY A 372 0.66 -37.53 -8.96
CA GLY A 372 -0.46 -36.89 -9.65
C GLY A 372 -0.88 -35.55 -9.09
N LYS A 373 -0.04 -34.85 -8.33
CA LYS A 373 -0.41 -33.58 -7.69
C LYS A 373 0.66 -32.51 -7.85
N LEU A 374 0.21 -31.26 -7.87
CA LEU A 374 1.06 -30.07 -7.72
C LEU A 374 0.29 -28.96 -7.01
N VAL A 375 1.01 -27.96 -6.51
CA VAL A 375 0.42 -26.81 -5.82
C VAL A 375 1.00 -25.51 -6.37
N PHE A 376 0.14 -24.60 -6.81
CA PHE A 376 0.49 -23.19 -7.00
C PHE A 376 0.21 -22.45 -5.70
N LYS A 377 1.24 -21.82 -5.11
CA LYS A 377 1.16 -21.25 -3.77
C LYS A 377 0.91 -19.74 -3.79
N ASP A 378 0.30 -19.21 -2.74
CA ASP A 378 0.25 -17.76 -2.51
C ASP A 378 -0.36 -16.97 -3.69
N ILE A 379 -1.38 -17.53 -4.34
CA ILE A 379 -2.01 -16.91 -5.52
C ILE A 379 -3.00 -15.83 -5.08
N PRO A 380 -2.82 -14.57 -5.52
CA PRO A 380 -3.76 -13.50 -5.20
C PRO A 380 -5.18 -13.78 -5.70
N LEU A 381 -6.16 -13.05 -5.16
CA LEU A 381 -7.51 -13.09 -5.73
C LEU A 381 -7.50 -12.62 -7.20
N GLY A 382 -8.23 -13.34 -8.05
CA GLY A 382 -8.28 -13.05 -9.49
C GLY A 382 -8.63 -14.27 -10.34
N LYS A 383 -8.64 -14.06 -11.66
CA LYS A 383 -8.88 -15.11 -12.67
C LYS A 383 -7.56 -15.49 -13.34
N TYR A 384 -7.38 -16.79 -13.51
CA TYR A 384 -6.13 -17.37 -14.02
C TYR A 384 -6.42 -18.49 -15.01
N ASN A 385 -5.43 -18.79 -15.84
CA ASN A 385 -5.44 -19.94 -16.74
C ASN A 385 -4.33 -20.92 -16.35
N ILE A 386 -4.69 -22.18 -16.14
CA ILE A 386 -3.73 -23.27 -15.99
C ILE A 386 -3.54 -23.93 -17.36
N VAL A 387 -2.29 -24.09 -17.78
CA VAL A 387 -1.93 -24.68 -19.08
C VAL A 387 -0.98 -25.85 -18.86
N GLU A 388 -1.30 -27.00 -19.46
CA GLU A 388 -0.37 -28.13 -19.54
C GLU A 388 0.70 -27.78 -20.59
N THR A 389 1.96 -27.69 -20.16
CA THR A 389 3.10 -27.42 -21.06
C THR A 389 3.76 -28.71 -21.54
N LYS A 390 3.53 -29.82 -20.83
CA LYS A 390 4.04 -31.14 -21.17
C LYS A 390 3.10 -32.22 -20.62
N ALA A 391 2.69 -33.14 -21.49
CA ALA A 391 1.89 -34.29 -21.11
C ALA A 391 2.72 -35.32 -20.30
N PRO A 392 2.08 -36.10 -19.40
CA PRO A 392 2.67 -37.32 -18.86
C PRO A 392 3.08 -38.31 -19.96
N GLU A 393 4.09 -39.13 -19.69
CA GLU A 393 4.49 -40.18 -20.62
C GLU A 393 3.35 -41.17 -20.90
N GLY A 394 3.12 -41.46 -22.19
CA GLY A 394 2.04 -42.35 -22.64
C GLY A 394 0.66 -41.70 -22.71
N TYR A 395 0.55 -40.38 -22.52
CA TYR A 395 -0.70 -39.62 -22.60
C TYR A 395 -0.65 -38.55 -23.68
N VAL A 396 -1.83 -38.22 -24.22
CA VAL A 396 -1.97 -37.19 -25.24
C VAL A 396 -1.85 -35.81 -24.61
N SER A 397 -1.06 -34.93 -25.23
CA SER A 397 -0.91 -33.53 -24.82
C SER A 397 -2.18 -32.73 -25.06
N SER A 398 -2.59 -31.94 -24.08
CA SER A 398 -3.68 -30.99 -24.23
C SER A 398 -3.15 -29.56 -24.35
N ASN A 399 -3.70 -28.78 -25.29
CA ASN A 399 -3.48 -27.33 -25.38
C ASN A 399 -4.62 -26.54 -24.72
N GLU A 400 -5.52 -27.22 -24.01
CA GLU A 400 -6.67 -26.58 -23.37
C GLU A 400 -6.22 -25.74 -22.16
N LYS A 401 -6.85 -24.58 -22.01
CA LYS A 401 -6.66 -23.70 -20.86
C LYS A 401 -7.76 -24.00 -19.85
N THR A 402 -7.37 -24.32 -18.62
CA THR A 402 -8.32 -24.47 -17.51
C THR A 402 -8.45 -23.13 -16.78
N LEU A 403 -9.62 -22.49 -16.87
CA LEU A 403 -9.91 -21.28 -16.13
C LEU A 403 -10.11 -21.59 -14.65
N VAL A 404 -9.42 -20.86 -13.77
CA VAL A 404 -9.59 -20.93 -12.31
C VAL A 404 -9.79 -19.53 -11.75
N GLU A 405 -10.77 -19.38 -10.88
CA GLU A 405 -11.01 -18.14 -10.15
C GLU A 405 -10.63 -18.33 -8.68
N VAL A 406 -9.69 -17.50 -8.24
CA VAL A 406 -9.30 -17.38 -6.84
C VAL A 406 -10.14 -16.27 -6.24
N ASN A 407 -11.17 -16.64 -5.47
CA ASN A 407 -12.04 -15.70 -4.79
C ASN A 407 -12.29 -16.16 -3.34
N GLU A 408 -13.10 -15.38 -2.64
CA GLU A 408 -13.54 -15.59 -1.26
C GLU A 408 -14.38 -16.84 -1.02
N ALA A 409 -15.30 -17.13 -1.94
CA ALA A 409 -16.21 -18.27 -1.83
C ALA A 409 -15.48 -19.61 -2.01
N SER A 410 -14.27 -19.57 -2.57
CA SER A 410 -13.44 -20.74 -2.74
C SER A 410 -13.05 -21.35 -1.41
N LYS A 411 -13.27 -22.67 -1.27
CA LYS A 411 -12.74 -23.45 -0.15
C LYS A 411 -11.21 -23.39 -0.21
N GLU A 412 -10.57 -23.28 0.95
CA GLU A 412 -9.12 -23.32 1.04
C GLU A 412 -8.65 -24.75 1.32
N PRO A 413 -7.76 -25.32 0.49
CA PRO A 413 -7.23 -24.80 -0.78
C PRO A 413 -8.18 -25.02 -1.97
N ILE A 414 -7.98 -24.27 -3.07
CA ILE A 414 -8.75 -24.42 -4.32
C ILE A 414 -8.33 -25.73 -4.99
N LYS A 415 -9.29 -26.63 -5.25
CA LYS A 415 -9.00 -27.96 -5.81
C LYS A 415 -9.45 -28.05 -7.26
N ILE A 416 -8.52 -28.37 -8.14
CA ILE A 416 -8.75 -28.56 -9.59
C ILE A 416 -8.31 -29.97 -9.99
N ASN A 417 -9.04 -30.60 -10.92
CA ASN A 417 -8.65 -31.87 -11.53
C ASN A 417 -8.55 -31.71 -13.04
N ILE A 418 -7.38 -32.04 -13.63
CA ILE A 418 -7.14 -32.04 -15.06
C ILE A 418 -6.91 -33.47 -15.54
N LYS A 419 -7.52 -33.86 -16.67
CA LYS A 419 -7.47 -35.21 -17.21
C LYS A 419 -6.73 -35.30 -18.54
N ASN A 420 -5.92 -36.33 -18.73
CA ASN A 420 -5.45 -36.71 -20.08
C ASN A 420 -5.97 -38.11 -20.44
N ARG A 421 -6.19 -38.30 -21.73
CA ARG A 421 -6.43 -39.62 -22.30
C ARG A 421 -5.11 -40.32 -22.63
N PRO A 422 -5.03 -41.66 -22.46
CA PRO A 422 -3.86 -42.42 -22.89
C PRO A 422 -3.71 -42.35 -24.41
N ILE A 423 -2.48 -42.49 -24.88
CA ILE A 423 -2.17 -42.72 -26.29
C ILE A 423 -2.59 -44.15 -26.66
N ILE A 424 -3.37 -44.28 -27.73
CA ILE A 424 -3.77 -45.57 -28.32
C ILE A 424 -3.39 -45.61 -29.80
N GLY A 425 -3.02 -46.76 -30.33
CA GLY A 425 -2.64 -46.93 -31.73
C GLY A 425 -2.92 -48.34 -32.25
N GLY A 426 -2.27 -48.72 -33.34
CA GLY A 426 -2.42 -50.06 -33.89
C GLY A 426 -1.31 -50.45 -34.86
N ILE A 427 -1.38 -51.68 -35.35
CA ILE A 427 -0.50 -52.20 -36.40
C ILE A 427 -1.29 -52.99 -37.45
N GLU A 428 -0.97 -52.75 -38.71
CA GLU A 428 -1.44 -53.47 -39.88
C GLU A 428 -0.26 -54.26 -40.48
N ILE A 429 -0.41 -55.57 -40.57
CA ILE A 429 0.60 -56.47 -41.15
C ILE A 429 0.08 -56.98 -42.49
N THR A 430 0.85 -56.74 -43.56
CA THR A 430 0.58 -57.29 -44.89
C THR A 430 1.50 -58.48 -45.16
N LYS A 431 0.90 -59.64 -45.42
CA LYS A 431 1.62 -60.87 -45.73
C LYS A 431 1.79 -61.02 -47.23
N LEU A 432 3.03 -61.24 -47.66
CA LEU A 432 3.40 -61.32 -49.08
C LEU A 432 4.18 -62.61 -49.40
N ASP A 433 4.11 -63.05 -50.65
CA ASP A 433 5.04 -64.01 -51.24
C ASP A 433 6.40 -63.35 -51.47
N THR A 434 7.50 -64.00 -51.06
CA THR A 434 8.86 -63.44 -51.19
C THR A 434 9.26 -63.13 -52.63
N ILE A 435 8.75 -63.89 -53.62
CA ILE A 435 9.14 -63.79 -55.03
C ILE A 435 8.09 -63.04 -55.83
N SER A 436 6.82 -63.48 -55.80
CA SER A 436 5.76 -62.88 -56.63
C SER A 436 5.23 -61.56 -56.09
N GLY A 437 5.42 -61.29 -54.79
CA GLY A 437 4.79 -60.15 -54.12
C GLY A 437 3.27 -60.30 -53.96
N GLU A 438 2.71 -61.47 -54.24
CA GLU A 438 1.29 -61.74 -54.05
C GLU A 438 0.91 -61.69 -52.57
N LYS A 439 -0.29 -61.17 -52.29
CA LYS A 439 -0.85 -61.11 -50.94
C LYS A 439 -1.31 -62.49 -50.48
N LEU A 440 -1.00 -62.86 -49.24
CA LEU A 440 -1.23 -64.20 -48.70
C LEU A 440 -2.24 -64.19 -47.55
N SER A 441 -3.41 -64.75 -47.81
CA SER A 441 -4.43 -65.05 -46.79
C SER A 441 -4.04 -66.23 -45.89
N ASN A 442 -4.69 -66.33 -44.72
CA ASN A 442 -4.56 -67.44 -43.78
C ASN A 442 -3.18 -67.63 -43.12
N ALA A 443 -2.38 -66.57 -42.98
CA ALA A 443 -1.24 -66.54 -42.08
C ALA A 443 -1.70 -66.14 -40.68
N LYS A 444 -1.27 -66.86 -39.63
CA LYS A 444 -1.63 -66.53 -38.24
C LYS A 444 -0.48 -65.81 -37.55
N PHE A 445 -0.78 -64.64 -36.99
CA PHE A 445 0.15 -63.81 -36.22
C PHE A 445 -0.22 -63.75 -34.75
N GLN A 446 0.79 -63.59 -33.90
CA GLN A 446 0.66 -63.38 -32.46
C GLN A 446 1.39 -62.10 -32.07
N ILE A 447 0.78 -61.26 -31.24
CA ILE A 447 1.39 -60.06 -30.65
C ILE A 447 1.60 -60.27 -29.14
N LYS A 448 2.75 -59.81 -28.64
CA LYS A 448 3.08 -59.75 -27.22
C LYS A 448 3.45 -58.33 -26.78
N ASN A 449 3.20 -58.01 -25.52
CA ASN A 449 3.67 -56.78 -24.88
C ASN A 449 5.12 -56.92 -24.36
N GLU A 450 5.69 -55.85 -23.80
CA GLU A 450 7.05 -55.82 -23.23
C GLU A 450 7.25 -56.83 -22.08
N ASN A 451 6.17 -57.29 -21.43
CA ASN A 451 6.19 -58.33 -20.40
C ASN A 451 6.12 -59.77 -20.97
N ASN A 452 6.18 -59.93 -22.30
CA ASN A 452 5.99 -61.20 -23.02
C ASN A 452 4.59 -61.82 -22.88
N GLU A 453 3.59 -61.07 -22.43
CA GLU A 453 2.20 -61.54 -22.37
C GLU A 453 1.57 -61.46 -23.76
N VAL A 454 0.85 -62.51 -24.16
CA VAL A 454 0.12 -62.52 -25.44
C VAL A 454 -1.11 -61.64 -25.31
N ILE A 455 -1.16 -60.56 -26.11
CA ILE A 455 -2.27 -59.58 -26.08
C ILE A 455 -3.23 -59.74 -27.25
N GLY A 456 -2.86 -60.50 -28.28
CA GLY A 456 -3.72 -60.76 -29.42
C GLY A 456 -3.15 -61.79 -30.39
N GLU A 457 -4.05 -62.50 -31.07
CA GLU A 457 -3.75 -63.32 -32.24
C GLU A 457 -4.71 -62.96 -33.36
N GLY A 458 -4.24 -63.03 -34.61
CA GLY A 458 -5.03 -62.66 -35.77
C GLY A 458 -4.61 -63.44 -37.00
N VAL A 459 -5.52 -63.57 -37.97
CA VAL A 459 -5.29 -64.29 -39.22
C VAL A 459 -5.43 -63.32 -40.38
N THR A 460 -4.55 -63.42 -41.38
CA THR A 460 -4.63 -62.56 -42.56
C THR A 460 -5.87 -62.87 -43.41
N ASP A 461 -6.55 -61.81 -43.84
CA ASP A 461 -7.75 -61.88 -44.68
C ASP A 461 -7.42 -62.21 -46.15
N GLU A 462 -8.43 -62.19 -47.03
CA GLU A 462 -8.27 -62.42 -48.47
C GLU A 462 -7.32 -61.41 -49.15
N ASN A 463 -7.14 -60.22 -48.56
CA ASN A 463 -6.20 -59.20 -49.03
C ASN A 463 -4.80 -59.37 -48.41
N GLY A 464 -4.56 -60.46 -47.68
CA GLY A 464 -3.32 -60.74 -46.98
C GLY A 464 -3.05 -59.81 -45.80
N ILE A 465 -4.08 -59.18 -45.22
CA ILE A 465 -3.95 -58.18 -44.16
C ILE A 465 -4.47 -58.72 -42.84
N VAL A 466 -3.74 -58.47 -41.76
CA VAL A 466 -4.23 -58.60 -40.37
C VAL A 466 -4.00 -57.28 -39.62
N ARG A 467 -4.97 -56.88 -38.79
CA ARG A 467 -4.90 -55.65 -38.00
C ARG A 467 -5.05 -55.93 -36.51
N PHE A 468 -4.32 -55.18 -35.71
CA PHE A 468 -4.44 -55.11 -34.27
C PHE A 468 -4.60 -53.65 -33.87
N ASP A 469 -5.83 -53.29 -33.49
CA ASP A 469 -6.23 -51.93 -33.14
C ASP A 469 -6.24 -51.75 -31.61
N GLU A 470 -6.40 -50.50 -31.15
CA GLU A 470 -6.55 -50.11 -29.74
C GLU A 470 -5.39 -50.57 -28.82
N LEU A 471 -4.18 -50.70 -29.38
CA LEU A 471 -2.98 -51.02 -28.61
C LEU A 471 -2.56 -49.80 -27.79
N PRO A 472 -2.42 -49.90 -26.45
CA PRO A 472 -1.92 -48.80 -25.61
C PRO A 472 -0.50 -48.37 -25.98
N TYR A 473 -0.09 -47.17 -25.55
CA TYR A 473 1.32 -46.75 -25.58
C TYR A 473 2.24 -47.82 -24.98
N GLY A 474 3.31 -48.14 -25.70
CA GLY A 474 4.30 -49.12 -25.25
C GLY A 474 4.98 -49.87 -26.39
N LYS A 475 5.87 -50.80 -26.00
CA LYS A 475 6.63 -51.65 -26.91
C LYS A 475 6.00 -53.03 -27.03
N TYR A 476 6.08 -53.58 -28.23
CA TYR A 476 5.44 -54.82 -28.60
C TYR A 476 6.34 -55.65 -29.52
N THR A 477 6.10 -56.96 -29.52
CA THR A 477 6.65 -57.88 -30.52
C THR A 477 5.54 -58.63 -31.24
N TYR A 478 5.79 -59.00 -32.50
CA TYR A 478 4.90 -59.88 -33.27
C TYR A 478 5.70 -60.92 -34.05
N ARG A 479 5.09 -62.09 -34.25
CA ARG A 479 5.65 -63.20 -35.04
C ARG A 479 4.57 -64.01 -35.74
N GLU A 480 4.93 -64.66 -36.84
CA GLU A 480 4.08 -65.67 -37.47
C GLU A 480 4.11 -66.96 -36.63
N ILE A 481 2.93 -67.49 -36.32
CA ILE A 481 2.76 -68.76 -35.57
C ILE A 481 2.18 -69.87 -36.45
N GLU A 482 1.58 -69.52 -37.59
CA GLU A 482 1.11 -70.46 -38.60
C GLU A 482 1.28 -69.85 -40.00
N ALA A 483 1.97 -70.56 -40.90
CA ALA A 483 2.18 -70.11 -42.27
C ALA A 483 0.98 -70.43 -43.16
N PRO A 484 0.71 -69.63 -44.21
CA PRO A 484 -0.23 -70.00 -45.26
C PRO A 484 0.10 -71.36 -45.87
N LYS A 485 -0.93 -72.08 -46.31
CA LYS A 485 -0.76 -73.40 -46.93
C LYS A 485 0.21 -73.33 -48.12
N GLY A 486 1.24 -74.18 -48.10
CA GLY A 486 2.25 -74.25 -49.16
C GLY A 486 3.42 -73.27 -48.99
N TYR A 487 3.53 -72.61 -47.83
CA TYR A 487 4.62 -71.70 -47.48
C TYR A 487 5.42 -72.19 -46.27
N ILE A 488 6.68 -71.79 -46.20
CA ILE A 488 7.55 -72.01 -45.02
C ILE A 488 7.25 -70.92 -44.00
N ILE A 489 7.06 -71.30 -42.74
CA ILE A 489 6.83 -70.36 -41.63
C ILE A 489 8.03 -69.45 -41.40
N ASP A 490 7.77 -68.16 -41.27
CA ASP A 490 8.74 -67.18 -40.81
C ASP A 490 8.80 -67.21 -39.28
N ARG A 491 9.98 -67.52 -38.73
CA ARG A 491 10.20 -67.58 -37.27
C ARG A 491 10.82 -66.31 -36.71
N GLU A 492 11.04 -65.30 -37.56
CA GLU A 492 11.56 -64.01 -37.12
C GLU A 492 10.58 -63.34 -36.13
N GLU A 493 11.14 -62.73 -35.10
CA GLU A 493 10.38 -61.92 -34.14
C GLU A 493 10.63 -60.45 -34.44
N HIS A 494 9.56 -59.73 -34.76
CA HIS A 494 9.61 -58.33 -35.14
C HIS A 494 9.18 -57.43 -33.98
N HIS A 495 9.73 -56.22 -33.93
CA HIS A 495 9.51 -55.27 -32.84
C HIS A 495 8.82 -54.01 -33.37
N PHE A 496 7.91 -53.44 -32.59
CA PHE A 496 7.30 -52.13 -32.87
C PHE A 496 6.91 -51.41 -31.58
N GLU A 497 6.61 -50.12 -31.69
CA GLU A 497 6.28 -49.28 -30.54
C GLU A 497 5.15 -48.31 -30.89
N ILE A 498 4.13 -48.25 -30.05
CA ILE A 498 3.04 -47.28 -30.16
C ILE A 498 3.46 -46.02 -29.41
N LYS A 499 3.76 -44.94 -30.16
CA LYS A 499 4.16 -43.62 -29.63
C LYS A 499 3.19 -42.48 -29.94
N GLU A 500 2.43 -42.62 -31.01
CA GLU A 500 1.58 -41.56 -31.55
C GLU A 500 0.13 -42.01 -31.50
N ASP A 501 -0.73 -41.13 -31.02
CA ASP A 501 -2.15 -41.42 -30.86
C ASP A 501 -2.87 -41.56 -32.21
N GLY A 502 -3.71 -42.58 -32.32
CA GLY A 502 -4.46 -42.95 -33.53
C GLY A 502 -3.59 -43.52 -34.66
N LYS A 503 -2.27 -43.66 -34.48
CA LYS A 503 -1.38 -44.13 -35.54
C LYS A 503 -1.50 -45.64 -35.73
N ILE A 504 -1.78 -46.04 -36.97
CA ILE A 504 -1.71 -47.43 -37.42
C ILE A 504 -0.37 -47.61 -38.13
N LEU A 505 0.54 -48.36 -37.51
CA LEU A 505 1.82 -48.73 -38.11
C LEU A 505 1.59 -49.76 -39.22
N LYS A 506 2.43 -49.75 -40.26
CA LYS A 506 2.35 -50.70 -41.36
C LYS A 506 3.61 -51.54 -41.40
N ALA A 507 3.44 -52.85 -41.52
CA ALA A 507 4.51 -53.81 -41.64
C ALA A 507 4.25 -54.80 -42.79
N GLU A 508 5.32 -55.35 -43.35
CA GLU A 508 5.26 -56.40 -44.36
C GLU A 508 6.05 -57.62 -43.90
N VAL A 509 5.46 -58.81 -44.04
CA VAL A 509 6.10 -60.10 -43.68
C VAL A 509 6.05 -61.03 -44.88
N LYS A 510 7.18 -61.61 -45.28
CA LYS A 510 7.31 -62.38 -46.53
C LYS A 510 7.56 -63.85 -46.27
N ASN A 511 6.85 -64.75 -46.97
CA ASN A 511 7.12 -66.20 -46.90
C ASN A 511 7.62 -66.75 -48.23
N LYS A 512 8.59 -67.64 -48.14
CA LYS A 512 9.04 -68.47 -49.26
C LYS A 512 8.09 -69.65 -49.43
N ARG A 513 7.71 -69.98 -50.68
CA ARG A 513 6.95 -71.20 -50.99
C ARG A 513 7.73 -72.45 -50.56
N ALA A 514 7.04 -73.42 -49.99
CA ALA A 514 7.60 -74.73 -49.68
C ALA A 514 7.92 -75.48 -50.99
N GLU A 515 9.14 -75.99 -51.12
CA GLU A 515 9.55 -76.77 -52.29
C GLU A 515 8.81 -78.11 -52.28
N LYS A 516 8.11 -78.46 -53.38
CA LYS A 516 7.55 -79.79 -53.57
C LYS A 516 8.68 -80.76 -53.88
N THR A 517 9.07 -81.60 -52.93
CA THR A 517 9.84 -82.82 -53.24
C THR A 517 8.92 -83.82 -53.94
N ILE A 518 9.19 -84.10 -55.22
CA ILE A 518 8.60 -85.24 -55.93
C ILE A 518 9.56 -86.41 -55.72
N ASP A 519 9.28 -87.29 -54.76
CA ASP A 519 10.05 -88.53 -54.55
C ASP A 519 9.65 -89.59 -55.59
N LEU A 520 10.38 -89.60 -56.71
CA LEU A 520 10.37 -90.73 -57.65
C LEU A 520 11.08 -91.93 -57.01
N HIS A 521 10.29 -92.87 -56.50
CA HIS A 521 10.76 -94.17 -56.03
C HIS A 521 11.38 -94.98 -57.17
N ARG A 522 12.67 -95.34 -57.07
CA ARG A 522 13.26 -96.46 -57.80
C ARG A 522 14.07 -97.36 -56.86
N ASN A 523 13.68 -98.63 -56.89
CA ASN A 523 14.08 -99.72 -56.02
C ASN A 523 15.36 -100.41 -56.56
N THR A 524 16.35 -100.72 -55.71
CA THR A 524 17.15 -101.96 -55.73
C THR A 524 18.17 -102.06 -54.56
N ASN A 525 17.98 -103.11 -53.77
CA ASN A 525 18.89 -103.89 -52.89
C ASN A 525 20.43 -103.65 -52.96
N LYS A 526 21.14 -103.58 -51.81
CA LYS A 526 21.73 -104.72 -51.05
C LYS A 526 22.94 -104.29 -50.15
N SER A 527 22.93 -104.77 -48.89
CA SER A 527 24.05 -105.22 -48.03
C SER A 527 25.06 -104.27 -47.31
N THR A 528 24.92 -104.26 -45.97
CA THR A 528 25.93 -104.49 -44.89
C THR A 528 27.20 -103.64 -44.73
N LYS A 529 27.42 -103.02 -43.55
CA LYS A 529 28.24 -103.55 -42.42
C LYS A 529 28.34 -102.55 -41.23
N GLU A 530 28.67 -103.11 -40.06
CA GLU A 530 28.97 -102.54 -38.72
C GLU A 530 30.06 -101.43 -38.75
N THR A 531 30.30 -100.53 -37.79
CA THR A 531 30.47 -100.61 -36.32
C THR A 531 30.39 -99.20 -35.66
N VAL A 532 30.22 -99.17 -34.34
CA VAL A 532 30.20 -98.03 -33.37
C VAL A 532 31.55 -98.03 -32.59
N PRO A 533 31.94 -97.07 -31.71
CA PRO A 533 31.79 -95.60 -31.57
C PRO A 533 33.19 -94.89 -31.51
N VAL A 534 33.26 -93.60 -31.15
CA VAL A 534 33.98 -93.09 -29.94
C VAL A 534 33.84 -91.57 -29.86
N SER A 535 33.40 -91.11 -28.68
CA SER A 535 33.43 -89.73 -28.20
C SER A 535 34.73 -89.46 -27.44
N SER A 536 35.24 -88.22 -27.47
CA SER A 536 35.59 -87.49 -26.24
C SER A 536 36.06 -86.06 -26.52
N ASN A 537 35.32 -85.12 -25.92
CA ASN A 537 35.76 -83.95 -25.14
C ASN A 537 36.86 -83.01 -25.66
N LEU A 538 36.51 -81.73 -25.76
CA LEU A 538 37.42 -80.63 -25.46
C LEU A 538 36.66 -79.49 -24.75
N GLU A 539 37.19 -79.05 -23.61
CA GLU A 539 36.80 -77.81 -22.93
C GLU A 539 38.06 -77.05 -22.51
N LYS A 540 37.95 -75.70 -22.56
CA LYS A 540 38.73 -74.63 -21.92
C LYS A 540 39.94 -74.02 -22.65
N ASN A 541 39.65 -72.80 -23.16
CA ASN A 541 40.29 -71.49 -22.96
C ASN A 541 41.83 -71.39 -22.95
N THR A 542 42.39 -70.41 -23.68
CA THR A 542 42.86 -69.10 -23.15
C THR A 542 43.50 -68.22 -24.25
N ALA A 543 43.05 -66.95 -24.29
CA ALA A 543 43.67 -65.66 -24.63
C ALA A 543 44.69 -65.41 -25.79
N LYS A 544 44.44 -64.25 -26.43
CA LYS A 544 45.34 -63.13 -26.83
C LYS A 544 46.11 -63.23 -28.15
N GLU A 545 45.80 -62.33 -29.10
CA GLU A 545 46.69 -61.27 -29.62
C GLU A 545 45.96 -60.38 -30.66
N MET A 546 46.22 -59.06 -30.62
CA MET A 546 45.77 -58.03 -31.57
C MET A 546 46.99 -57.50 -32.33
N GLU A 547 46.91 -57.38 -33.66
CA GLU A 547 47.88 -56.62 -34.47
C GLU A 547 47.25 -55.43 -35.23
N ARG A 548 47.88 -54.27 -34.99
CA ARG A 548 48.25 -53.12 -35.85
C ARG A 548 47.31 -52.59 -36.96
N GLY A 549 47.02 -51.29 -36.86
CA GLY A 549 46.59 -50.40 -37.96
C GLY A 549 47.58 -49.26 -38.21
N TYR A 550 47.70 -48.84 -39.47
CA TYR A 550 48.60 -47.78 -39.99
C TYR A 550 48.00 -46.35 -39.86
N LEU A 551 48.88 -45.34 -39.79
CA LEU A 551 48.60 -43.88 -39.82
C LEU A 551 48.74 -43.28 -41.25
N PRO A 552 48.22 -42.06 -41.51
CA PRO A 552 48.81 -41.14 -42.49
C PRO A 552 49.12 -39.73 -41.96
N LYS A 553 49.97 -38.97 -42.68
CA LYS A 553 50.42 -37.58 -42.41
C LYS A 553 49.88 -36.56 -43.43
N THR A 554 49.37 -35.44 -42.88
CA THR A 554 49.37 -33.99 -43.25
C THR A 554 49.38 -33.44 -44.70
N GLY A 555 48.34 -32.63 -45.03
CA GLY A 555 48.43 -31.15 -45.12
C GLY A 555 48.43 -30.43 -46.50
N THR A 556 47.43 -29.58 -46.80
CA THR A 556 47.52 -28.14 -47.24
C THR A 556 46.11 -27.51 -47.47
N LEU A 557 46.03 -26.17 -47.25
CA LEU A 557 44.85 -25.30 -47.03
C LEU A 557 44.13 -24.79 -48.31
N ASP A 558 42.85 -24.41 -48.17
CA ASP A 558 42.42 -23.02 -48.48
C ASP A 558 41.22 -22.53 -47.63
N ASN A 559 41.26 -21.25 -47.27
CA ASN A 559 40.49 -20.53 -46.25
C ASN A 559 39.65 -19.42 -46.91
N SER A 560 38.31 -19.47 -46.84
CA SER A 560 37.46 -18.34 -47.30
C SER A 560 36.28 -17.98 -46.39
N ILE A 561 36.10 -18.64 -45.24
CA ILE A 561 34.90 -18.41 -44.38
C ILE A 561 35.16 -17.44 -43.22
N PHE A 562 36.41 -17.22 -42.81
CA PHE A 562 36.71 -16.40 -41.63
C PHE A 562 36.67 -14.87 -41.85
N TYR A 563 36.62 -14.38 -43.09
CA TYR A 563 36.52 -12.93 -43.36
C TYR A 563 35.09 -12.38 -43.29
N LEU A 564 34.04 -13.22 -43.31
CA LEU A 564 32.65 -12.75 -43.24
C LEU A 564 32.14 -12.57 -41.79
N LEU A 565 32.70 -13.31 -40.83
CA LEU A 565 32.26 -13.23 -39.43
C LEU A 565 32.90 -12.07 -38.65
N GLY A 566 34.03 -11.54 -39.12
CA GLY A 566 34.72 -10.40 -38.49
C GLY A 566 34.01 -9.04 -38.65
N LEU A 567 33.24 -8.83 -39.74
CA LEU A 567 32.56 -7.56 -39.99
C LEU A 567 31.22 -7.42 -39.24
N ILE A 568 30.61 -8.52 -38.82
CA ILE A 568 29.32 -8.50 -38.10
C ILE A 568 29.51 -8.08 -36.63
N PHE A 569 30.65 -8.39 -36.00
CA PHE A 569 30.91 -8.02 -34.61
C PHE A 569 31.27 -6.53 -34.39
N ILE A 570 31.78 -5.84 -35.42
CA ILE A 570 32.07 -4.40 -35.32
C ILE A 570 30.79 -3.55 -35.44
N GLY A 571 29.78 -4.02 -36.19
CA GLY A 571 28.49 -3.32 -36.33
C GLY A 571 27.63 -3.32 -35.07
N VAL A 572 27.61 -4.43 -34.33
CA VAL A 572 26.80 -4.56 -33.10
C VAL A 572 27.39 -3.74 -31.94
N GLY A 573 28.71 -3.60 -31.87
CA GLY A 573 29.38 -2.77 -30.84
C GLY A 573 29.09 -1.27 -30.97
N VAL A 574 28.95 -0.75 -32.20
CA VAL A 574 28.64 0.68 -32.44
C VAL A 574 27.16 0.99 -32.15
N TYR A 575 26.26 0.03 -32.39
CA TYR A 575 24.82 0.19 -32.12
C TYR A 575 24.51 0.33 -30.61
N PHE A 576 25.18 -0.43 -29.76
CA PHE A 576 24.95 -0.36 -28.31
C PHE A 576 25.63 0.84 -27.61
N ARG A 577 26.59 1.52 -28.25
CA ARG A 577 27.23 2.72 -27.68
C ARG A 577 26.44 4.01 -27.91
N LYS A 578 25.48 4.03 -28.85
CA LYS A 578 24.70 5.24 -29.19
C LYS A 578 23.37 5.39 -28.41
N LYS A 579 23.02 4.41 -27.55
CA LYS A 579 21.76 4.40 -26.78
C LYS A 579 21.92 4.68 -25.28
N ARG A 580 23.12 5.12 -24.86
CA ARG A 580 23.43 5.64 -23.52
C ARG A 580 24.29 6.91 -23.65
N ILE A 581 23.68 7.99 -24.10
CA ILE A 581 24.01 9.39 -23.75
C ILE A 581 22.67 10.12 -23.62
#